data_AF-A0A7V0XEQ9-F1
#
_entry.id   AF-A0A7V0XEQ9-F1
#
_cell.length_a   1.000
_cell.length_b   1.000
_cell.length_c   1.000
_cell.angle_alpha   90.00
_cell.angle_beta   90.00
_cell.angle_gamma   90.00
#
_symmetry.space_group_name_H-M   'P 1'
#
loop_
_entity.id
_entity.type
_entity.pdbx_description
1 polymer ?
#
loop_
_entity_poly.entity_id
_entity_poly.type
_entity_poly.pdbx_seq_one_letter_code
_entity_poly.pdbx_strand_id
1 'polypeptide(L)'
;LGRLPINPDRVLLTGGSMGGHGVWHVGLTHPDRFAVAAPQAGWPTHQLYVPWFLQRSATFAQPGQLAMRDRALRPDNVPAMLGNALNLPFFILHGGEDDNVPPRHARNLAAWLDELGSEFVLHELPGREHWWTDDSLGITVSDDTTLVNYISGRRRSTGPRHVRFRTADLGISHRAWWLAVERVRTVGEDAEIEAWELDSLVRVRTANIEQFRLDLDARLPLREPVSIEIDGQRLPPVRTLPAHVRFHYQGGRWRPGPARTRGTTKTPARYGPARQAMFRPFLLVHGTADPAQAEPLLQEAVQEGLRWWVRANGRAEVLPDTSVTDSLAARYNLVLFGGPDANTVTRRLAPRLPVRVREGEMHLDRRRLGPDLAAMFVYPNPDHPDRLVLVRMGTDAEHTRLAGFWGLLHSGAGIPDFIIFDRSVRRLGWGGVRAAGFFNTDWQFDPASSWVAE
;
A
#
# COMPACT_ATOMS: atom_id res chain seq x y z
N LEU A 1 -15.02 -14.83 -12.93
CA LEU A 1 -13.76 -15.60 -12.99
C LEU A 1 -13.96 -17.13 -13.00
N GLY A 2 -15.08 -17.70 -12.53
CA GLY A 2 -15.38 -19.14 -12.66
C GLY A 2 -15.71 -19.66 -14.08
N ARG A 3 -15.24 -19.00 -15.15
CA ARG A 3 -15.58 -19.33 -16.55
C ARG A 3 -14.43 -19.97 -17.34
N LEU A 4 -13.20 -19.97 -16.81
CA LEU A 4 -12.04 -20.56 -17.46
C LEU A 4 -11.36 -21.57 -16.52
N PRO A 5 -10.88 -22.73 -17.01
CA PRO A 5 -10.21 -23.75 -16.21
C PRO A 5 -8.77 -23.35 -15.87
N ILE A 6 -8.61 -22.30 -15.06
CA ILE A 6 -7.30 -21.79 -14.64
C ILE A 6 -6.75 -22.68 -13.52
N ASN A 7 -5.57 -23.25 -13.72
CA ASN A 7 -4.83 -23.92 -12.65
C ASN A 7 -4.11 -22.86 -11.78
N PRO A 8 -4.52 -22.65 -10.52
CA PRO A 8 -3.97 -21.60 -9.67
C PRO A 8 -2.49 -21.85 -9.28
N ASP A 9 -1.99 -23.06 -9.46
CA ASP A 9 -0.60 -23.38 -9.14
C ASP A 9 0.35 -23.17 -10.32
N ARG A 10 -0.17 -22.78 -11.49
CA ARG A 10 0.59 -22.57 -12.74
C ARG A 10 0.39 -21.17 -13.33
N VAL A 11 0.25 -20.17 -12.47
CA VAL A 11 0.07 -18.77 -12.88
C VAL A 11 1.45 -18.10 -13.02
N LEU A 12 1.71 -17.50 -14.19
CA LEU A 12 2.88 -16.66 -14.47
C LEU A 12 2.52 -15.19 -14.29
N LEU A 13 3.46 -14.40 -13.76
CA LEU A 13 3.40 -12.94 -13.79
C LEU A 13 4.52 -12.41 -14.70
N THR A 14 4.20 -11.69 -15.77
CA THR A 14 5.20 -11.10 -16.70
C THR A 14 4.76 -9.72 -17.17
N GLY A 15 5.71 -8.91 -17.66
CA GLY A 15 5.46 -7.58 -18.21
C GLY A 15 6.75 -6.81 -18.48
N GLY A 16 6.70 -5.91 -19.47
CA GLY A 16 7.82 -5.06 -19.90
C GLY A 16 7.80 -3.64 -19.32
N SER A 17 8.97 -3.07 -19.06
CA SER A 17 9.15 -1.66 -18.66
C SER A 17 8.37 -1.34 -17.38
N MET A 18 7.36 -0.45 -17.45
CA MET A 18 6.44 -0.20 -16.33
C MET A 18 5.72 -1.46 -15.86
N GLY A 19 5.38 -2.35 -16.79
CA GLY A 19 4.86 -3.68 -16.49
C GLY A 19 5.87 -4.54 -15.75
N GLY A 20 7.16 -4.44 -16.09
CA GLY A 20 8.25 -5.15 -15.39
C GLY A 20 8.44 -4.66 -13.95
N HIS A 21 8.33 -3.35 -13.70
CA HIS A 21 8.21 -2.82 -12.34
C HIS A 21 6.98 -3.41 -11.62
N GLY A 22 5.84 -3.50 -12.32
CA GLY A 22 4.62 -4.14 -11.83
C GLY A 22 4.82 -5.62 -11.46
N VAL A 23 5.62 -6.38 -12.22
CA VAL A 23 5.98 -7.77 -11.90
C VAL A 23 6.73 -7.84 -10.58
N TRP A 24 7.74 -6.98 -10.39
CA TRP A 24 8.45 -6.90 -9.12
C TRP A 24 7.54 -6.54 -7.95
N HIS A 25 6.75 -5.47 -8.09
CA HIS A 25 5.88 -4.99 -7.03
C HIS A 25 4.78 -6.01 -6.66
N VAL A 26 4.04 -6.52 -7.65
CA VAL A 26 2.96 -7.49 -7.41
C VAL A 26 3.51 -8.84 -6.98
N GLY A 27 4.62 -9.30 -7.59
CA GLY A 27 5.28 -10.55 -7.22
C GLY A 27 5.75 -10.54 -5.77
N LEU A 28 6.42 -9.47 -5.33
CA LEU A 28 6.92 -9.38 -3.95
C LEU A 28 5.85 -9.05 -2.92
N THR A 29 4.77 -8.36 -3.28
CA THR A 29 3.64 -8.13 -2.36
C THR A 29 2.73 -9.36 -2.25
N HIS A 30 2.65 -10.20 -3.28
CA HIS A 30 1.81 -11.40 -3.32
C HIS A 30 2.62 -12.63 -3.75
N PRO A 31 3.70 -12.98 -3.03
CA PRO A 31 4.69 -13.96 -3.48
C PRO A 31 4.16 -15.39 -3.51
N ASP A 32 3.02 -15.64 -2.87
CA ASP A 32 2.37 -16.94 -2.79
C ASP A 32 1.40 -17.24 -3.95
N ARG A 33 1.21 -16.30 -4.89
CA ARG A 33 0.22 -16.42 -5.98
C ARG A 33 0.78 -16.95 -7.30
N PHE A 34 2.09 -16.90 -7.50
CA PHE A 34 2.71 -17.12 -8.80
C PHE A 34 3.68 -18.31 -8.77
N ALA A 35 3.73 -19.06 -9.87
CA ALA A 35 4.72 -20.11 -10.06
C ALA A 35 6.09 -19.54 -10.42
N VAL A 36 6.10 -18.47 -11.20
CA VAL A 36 7.28 -17.70 -11.63
C VAL A 36 6.86 -16.24 -11.79
N ALA A 37 7.76 -15.31 -11.47
CA ALA A 37 7.66 -13.90 -11.83
C ALA A 37 8.76 -13.54 -12.85
N ALA A 38 8.38 -13.00 -13.99
CA ALA A 38 9.28 -12.73 -15.12
C ALA A 38 9.29 -11.24 -15.50
N PRO A 39 9.99 -10.39 -14.74
CA PRO A 39 10.09 -8.96 -15.06
C PRO A 39 10.97 -8.75 -16.29
N GLN A 40 10.51 -7.88 -17.21
CA GLN A 40 11.28 -7.51 -18.39
C GLN A 40 11.58 -6.01 -18.37
N ALA A 41 12.87 -5.63 -18.47
CA ALA A 41 13.30 -4.24 -18.46
C ALA A 41 12.67 -3.36 -17.35
N GLY A 42 12.43 -3.96 -16.17
CA GLY A 42 11.67 -3.35 -15.08
C GLY A 42 12.55 -2.59 -14.09
N TRP A 43 12.21 -1.34 -13.78
CA TRP A 43 12.92 -0.58 -12.74
C TRP A 43 12.48 -1.00 -11.32
N PRO A 44 13.38 -0.92 -10.32
CA PRO A 44 13.08 -1.31 -8.95
C PRO A 44 12.16 -0.31 -8.23
N THR A 45 12.38 0.99 -8.43
CA THR A 45 11.55 2.00 -7.79
C THR A 45 11.70 3.34 -8.52
N HIS A 46 10.73 4.25 -8.36
CA HIS A 46 10.78 5.55 -9.03
C HIS A 46 12.04 6.34 -8.63
N GLN A 47 12.55 6.20 -7.40
CA GLN A 47 13.71 6.96 -6.89
C GLN A 47 14.99 6.67 -7.66
N LEU A 48 15.07 5.48 -8.24
CA LEU A 48 16.21 5.01 -9.00
C LEU A 48 16.01 5.17 -10.51
N TYR A 49 14.78 5.40 -10.97
CA TYR A 49 14.44 5.53 -12.39
C TYR A 49 14.35 6.98 -12.84
N VAL A 50 13.65 7.82 -12.08
CA VAL A 50 13.57 9.27 -12.35
C VAL A 50 14.48 10.04 -11.40
N PRO A 51 15.03 11.21 -11.79
CA PRO A 51 15.94 12.00 -10.95
C PRO A 51 15.19 12.67 -9.79
N TRP A 52 14.73 11.86 -8.84
CA TRP A 52 13.87 12.28 -7.73
C TRP A 52 14.59 13.26 -6.79
N PHE A 53 15.92 13.20 -6.74
CA PHE A 53 16.78 14.13 -6.01
C PHE A 53 16.70 15.59 -6.51
N LEU A 54 16.16 15.85 -7.71
CA LEU A 54 15.94 17.20 -8.25
C LEU A 54 14.60 17.81 -7.84
N GLN A 55 13.74 17.07 -7.12
CA GLN A 55 12.46 17.61 -6.68
C GLN A 55 12.63 18.62 -5.55
N ARG A 56 11.83 19.69 -5.57
CA ARG A 56 11.73 20.70 -4.49
C ARG A 56 11.60 20.07 -3.10
N SER A 57 10.82 19.00 -3.00
CA SER A 57 10.65 18.24 -1.77
C SER A 57 11.97 17.70 -1.22
N ALA A 58 12.87 17.19 -2.07
CA ALA A 58 14.18 16.71 -1.63
C ALA A 58 15.11 17.85 -1.18
N THR A 59 14.91 19.08 -1.68
CA THR A 59 15.72 20.25 -1.33
C THR A 59 15.22 20.98 -0.08
N PHE A 60 13.90 21.16 0.07
CA PHE A 60 13.33 22.07 1.07
C PHE A 60 12.62 21.39 2.23
N ALA A 61 12.29 20.10 2.13
CA ALA A 61 11.59 19.42 3.20
C ALA A 61 12.56 18.96 4.30
N GLN A 62 12.08 18.99 5.55
CA GLN A 62 12.79 18.43 6.69
C GLN A 62 12.79 16.89 6.62
N PRO A 63 13.80 16.22 7.21
CA PRO A 63 13.86 14.76 7.25
C PRO A 63 12.58 14.11 7.81
N GLY A 64 11.96 14.70 8.83
CA GLY A 64 10.70 14.20 9.41
C GLY A 64 9.50 14.27 8.45
N GLN A 65 9.42 15.30 7.60
CA GLN A 65 8.39 15.41 6.56
C GLN A 65 8.59 14.31 5.50
N LEU A 66 9.82 14.16 5.00
CA LEU A 66 10.15 13.17 3.99
C LEU A 66 9.96 11.74 4.50
N ALA A 67 10.24 11.47 5.77
CA ALA A 67 9.98 10.17 6.38
C ALA A 67 8.52 9.75 6.23
N MET A 68 7.54 10.65 6.42
CA MET A 68 6.13 10.31 6.29
C MET A 68 5.74 10.01 4.84
N ARG A 69 6.26 10.81 3.89
CA ARG A 69 6.08 10.56 2.46
C ARG A 69 6.66 9.22 2.04
N ASP A 70 7.89 8.96 2.45
CA ASP A 70 8.64 7.78 2.02
C ASP A 70 8.08 6.51 2.67
N ARG A 71 7.52 6.60 3.89
CA ARG A 71 6.68 5.54 4.50
C ARG A 71 5.43 5.23 3.66
N ALA A 72 4.74 6.24 3.13
CA ALA A 72 3.58 6.02 2.25
C ALA A 72 3.94 5.44 0.87
N LEU A 73 5.17 5.70 0.41
CA LEU A 73 5.73 5.15 -0.83
C LEU A 73 6.41 3.80 -0.65
N ARG A 74 6.58 3.35 0.61
CA ARG A 74 7.36 2.17 0.95
C ARG A 74 6.94 0.90 0.23
N PRO A 75 5.64 0.62 -0.01
CA PRO A 75 5.23 -0.56 -0.78
C PRO A 75 5.76 -0.59 -2.22
N ASP A 76 5.99 0.57 -2.84
CA ASP A 76 6.49 0.70 -4.22
C ASP A 76 8.04 0.59 -4.30
N ASN A 77 8.71 0.36 -3.16
CA ASN A 77 10.15 0.17 -3.07
C ASN A 77 10.49 -1.33 -3.17
N VAL A 78 10.70 -1.83 -4.40
CA VAL A 78 11.01 -3.25 -4.67
C VAL A 78 12.22 -3.75 -3.86
N PRO A 79 13.37 -3.06 -3.80
CA PRO A 79 14.52 -3.53 -3.03
C PRO A 79 14.18 -3.77 -1.55
N ALA A 80 13.34 -2.92 -0.96
CA ALA A 80 12.89 -3.10 0.40
C ALA A 80 12.05 -4.36 0.62
N MET A 81 11.35 -4.84 -0.41
CA MET A 81 10.46 -6.00 -0.32
C MET A 81 11.11 -7.31 -0.82
N LEU A 82 12.38 -7.28 -1.27
CA LEU A 82 13.05 -8.45 -1.85
C LEU A 82 13.14 -9.67 -0.94
N GLY A 83 13.11 -9.49 0.39
CA GLY A 83 13.05 -10.61 1.34
C GLY A 83 11.86 -11.55 1.12
N ASN A 84 10.82 -11.11 0.41
CA ASN A 84 9.64 -11.92 0.07
C ASN A 84 9.89 -12.89 -1.10
N ALA A 85 11.01 -12.75 -1.82
CA ALA A 85 11.35 -13.57 -2.99
C ALA A 85 11.77 -15.00 -2.64
N LEU A 86 11.98 -15.32 -1.36
CA LEU A 86 12.58 -16.59 -0.92
C LEU A 86 11.95 -17.85 -1.56
N ASN A 87 10.63 -17.85 -1.76
CA ASN A 87 9.89 -18.99 -2.33
C ASN A 87 9.23 -18.67 -3.69
N LEU A 88 9.62 -17.56 -4.34
CA LEU A 88 9.11 -17.14 -5.65
C LEU A 88 10.28 -17.10 -6.64
N PRO A 89 10.34 -18.04 -7.61
CA PRO A 89 11.35 -18.02 -8.65
C PRO A 89 11.20 -16.81 -9.59
N PHE A 90 12.33 -16.18 -9.94
CA PHE A 90 12.37 -15.05 -10.87
C PHE A 90 13.06 -15.38 -12.20
N PHE A 91 12.53 -14.88 -13.31
CA PHE A 91 13.19 -14.88 -14.62
C PHE A 91 13.34 -13.43 -15.10
N ILE A 92 14.53 -12.85 -14.94
CA ILE A 92 14.80 -11.45 -15.24
C ILE A 92 15.28 -11.34 -16.69
N LEU A 93 14.50 -10.68 -17.55
CA LEU A 93 14.87 -10.45 -18.96
C LEU A 93 15.23 -8.98 -19.19
N HIS A 94 16.37 -8.72 -19.81
CA HIS A 94 16.84 -7.34 -20.03
C HIS A 94 17.68 -7.22 -21.31
N GLY A 95 17.51 -6.15 -22.07
CA GLY A 95 18.41 -5.82 -23.18
C GLY A 95 19.72 -5.23 -22.67
N GLY A 96 20.87 -5.71 -23.14
CA GLY A 96 22.20 -5.32 -22.64
C GLY A 96 22.61 -3.87 -22.94
N GLU A 97 21.96 -3.21 -23.89
CA GLU A 97 22.19 -1.81 -24.28
C GLU A 97 20.93 -0.94 -24.05
N ASP A 98 20.06 -1.34 -23.12
CA ASP A 98 18.89 -0.55 -22.73
C ASP A 98 19.31 0.80 -22.11
N ASP A 99 19.01 1.90 -22.80
CA ASP A 99 19.33 3.27 -22.37
C ASP A 99 18.18 3.97 -21.64
N ASN A 100 16.98 3.38 -21.66
CA ASN A 100 15.81 3.89 -20.96
C ASN A 100 15.76 3.35 -19.53
N VAL A 101 15.87 2.03 -19.36
CA VAL A 101 16.02 1.37 -18.05
C VAL A 101 17.36 0.64 -18.06
N PRO A 102 18.45 1.27 -17.60
CA PRO A 102 19.78 0.67 -17.68
C PRO A 102 19.86 -0.75 -17.09
N PRO A 103 20.56 -1.71 -17.72
CA PRO A 103 20.68 -3.11 -17.27
C PRO A 103 21.21 -3.26 -15.85
N ARG A 104 21.90 -2.24 -15.34
CA ARG A 104 22.33 -2.14 -13.94
C ARG A 104 21.19 -2.38 -12.96
N HIS A 105 19.95 -2.01 -13.29
CA HIS A 105 18.79 -2.31 -12.46
C HIS A 105 18.58 -3.83 -12.30
N ALA A 106 18.55 -4.59 -13.40
CA ALA A 106 18.42 -6.04 -13.37
C ALA A 106 19.61 -6.71 -12.69
N ARG A 107 20.84 -6.27 -12.99
CA ARG A 107 22.06 -6.80 -12.36
C ARG A 107 22.06 -6.62 -10.84
N ASN A 108 21.65 -5.44 -10.35
CA ASN A 108 21.56 -5.20 -8.90
C ASN A 108 20.50 -6.09 -8.24
N LEU A 109 19.31 -6.21 -8.84
CA LEU A 109 18.24 -7.07 -8.31
C LEU A 109 18.65 -8.54 -8.30
N ALA A 110 19.32 -9.01 -9.35
CA ALA A 110 19.88 -10.37 -9.42
C ALA A 110 20.91 -10.60 -8.30
N ALA A 111 21.85 -9.67 -8.09
CA ALA A 111 22.84 -9.77 -7.02
C ALA A 111 22.19 -9.85 -5.63
N TRP A 112 21.17 -9.03 -5.36
CA TRP A 112 20.46 -9.07 -4.08
C TRP A 112 19.61 -10.34 -3.90
N LEU A 113 19.06 -10.91 -4.98
CA LEU A 113 18.38 -12.22 -4.92
C LEU A 113 19.38 -13.34 -4.60
N ASP A 114 20.58 -13.30 -5.18
CA ASP A 114 21.67 -14.23 -4.89
C ASP A 114 22.09 -14.18 -3.41
N GLU A 115 22.30 -12.97 -2.87
CA GLU A 115 22.62 -12.75 -1.45
C GLU A 115 21.54 -13.31 -0.50
N LEU A 116 20.27 -13.31 -0.93
CA LEU A 116 19.14 -13.84 -0.18
C LEU A 116 18.94 -15.35 -0.36
N GLY A 117 19.68 -15.99 -1.28
CA GLY A 117 19.49 -17.40 -1.64
C GLY A 117 18.18 -17.67 -2.39
N SER A 118 17.60 -16.66 -3.04
CA SER A 118 16.38 -16.80 -3.85
C SER A 118 16.70 -17.43 -5.20
N GLU A 119 15.77 -18.24 -5.73
CA GLU A 119 15.91 -18.79 -7.08
C GLU A 119 15.66 -17.70 -8.14
N PHE A 120 16.63 -17.49 -9.03
CA PHE A 120 16.44 -16.63 -10.19
C PHE A 120 17.26 -17.06 -11.41
N VAL A 121 16.89 -16.54 -12.57
CA VAL A 121 17.68 -16.52 -13.80
C VAL A 121 17.80 -15.07 -14.27
N LEU A 122 19.01 -14.62 -14.60
CA LEU A 122 19.24 -13.37 -15.31
C LEU A 122 19.54 -13.69 -16.77
N HIS A 123 18.62 -13.31 -17.65
CA HIS A 123 18.76 -13.41 -19.10
C HIS A 123 18.94 -12.01 -19.70
N GLU A 124 20.20 -11.57 -19.75
CA GLU A 124 20.57 -10.31 -20.38
C GLU A 124 21.01 -10.55 -21.82
N LEU A 125 20.42 -9.84 -22.79
CA LEU A 125 20.67 -10.04 -24.22
C LEU A 125 21.62 -8.96 -24.77
N PRO A 126 22.88 -9.29 -25.12
CA PRO A 126 23.83 -8.32 -25.65
C PRO A 126 23.32 -7.60 -26.90
N GLY A 127 23.57 -6.29 -26.99
CA GLY A 127 23.21 -5.47 -28.14
C GLY A 127 21.71 -5.18 -28.31
N ARG A 128 20.84 -5.67 -27.41
CA ARG A 128 19.41 -5.36 -27.43
C ARG A 128 19.13 -4.12 -26.57
N GLU A 129 18.31 -3.21 -27.08
CA GLU A 129 17.90 -1.97 -26.42
C GLU A 129 16.70 -2.20 -25.47
N HIS A 130 15.96 -1.13 -25.10
CA HIS A 130 14.78 -1.21 -24.22
C HIS A 130 13.65 -2.08 -24.79
N TRP A 131 13.49 -2.07 -26.11
CA TRP A 131 12.51 -2.86 -26.82
C TRP A 131 13.17 -3.48 -28.05
N TRP A 132 12.89 -4.76 -28.30
CA TRP A 132 13.40 -5.44 -29.50
C TRP A 132 12.40 -6.47 -30.03
N THR A 133 12.51 -6.72 -31.32
CA THR A 133 11.90 -7.83 -32.04
C THR A 133 13.01 -8.63 -32.70
N ASP A 134 12.88 -9.94 -32.69
CA ASP A 134 13.69 -10.81 -33.54
C ASP A 134 12.81 -11.31 -34.70
N ASP A 135 12.93 -10.64 -35.84
CA ASP A 135 12.12 -10.94 -37.03
C ASP A 135 12.42 -12.34 -37.60
N SER A 136 13.61 -12.90 -37.33
CA SER A 136 13.98 -14.24 -37.80
C SER A 136 13.29 -15.36 -37.01
N LEU A 137 12.95 -15.07 -35.75
CA LEU A 137 12.27 -15.99 -34.83
C LEU A 137 10.79 -15.65 -34.66
N GLY A 138 10.35 -14.49 -35.14
CA GLY A 138 8.98 -13.99 -34.96
C GLY A 138 8.64 -13.72 -33.49
N ILE A 139 9.65 -13.47 -32.64
CA ILE A 139 9.48 -13.22 -31.21
C ILE A 139 9.71 -11.75 -30.88
N THR A 140 8.96 -11.24 -29.91
CA THR A 140 9.23 -9.95 -29.28
C THR A 140 9.91 -10.16 -27.92
N VAL A 141 10.37 -9.09 -27.27
CA VAL A 141 10.82 -9.12 -25.88
C VAL A 141 9.88 -9.92 -24.94
N SER A 142 8.56 -9.93 -25.21
CA SER A 142 7.57 -10.64 -24.38
C SER A 142 7.48 -12.15 -24.64
N ASP A 143 7.97 -12.64 -25.79
CA ASP A 143 7.76 -14.01 -26.27
C ASP A 143 9.07 -14.83 -26.32
N ASP A 144 10.04 -14.46 -25.49
CA ASP A 144 11.34 -15.12 -25.44
C ASP A 144 11.20 -16.63 -25.17
N THR A 145 11.80 -17.44 -26.05
CA THR A 145 11.68 -18.90 -25.97
C THR A 145 12.37 -19.48 -24.74
N THR A 146 13.41 -18.83 -24.22
CA THR A 146 14.09 -19.23 -22.98
C THR A 146 13.17 -19.05 -21.78
N LEU A 147 12.42 -17.94 -21.73
CA LEU A 147 11.38 -17.73 -20.73
C LEU A 147 10.31 -18.83 -20.80
N VAL A 148 9.76 -19.10 -22.00
CA VAL A 148 8.73 -20.13 -22.21
C VAL A 148 9.21 -21.51 -21.74
N ASN A 149 10.46 -21.86 -22.06
CA ASN A 149 11.06 -23.11 -21.61
C ASN A 149 11.26 -23.14 -20.09
N TYR A 150 11.72 -22.04 -19.49
CA TYR A 150 11.93 -21.94 -18.05
C TYR A 150 10.65 -22.13 -17.24
N ILE A 151 9.52 -21.57 -17.70
CA ILE A 151 8.22 -21.67 -17.00
C ILE A 151 7.52 -23.00 -17.25
N SER A 152 7.90 -23.74 -18.29
CA SER A 152 7.24 -24.99 -18.67
C SER A 152 7.32 -26.03 -17.55
N GLY A 153 6.18 -26.61 -17.19
CA GLY A 153 6.09 -27.60 -16.11
C GLY A 153 6.20 -27.07 -14.67
N ARG A 154 6.61 -25.81 -14.45
CA ARG A 154 6.74 -25.24 -13.10
C ARG A 154 5.39 -25.05 -12.40
N ARG A 155 5.42 -25.17 -11.08
CA ARG A 155 4.30 -24.93 -10.17
C ARG A 155 4.78 -24.14 -8.95
N ARG A 156 3.92 -23.28 -8.41
CA ARG A 156 4.23 -22.57 -7.15
C ARG A 156 4.30 -23.56 -5.97
N SER A 157 5.10 -23.24 -4.97
CA SER A 157 5.03 -23.90 -3.67
C SER A 157 3.76 -23.46 -2.93
N THR A 158 2.93 -24.40 -2.48
CA THR A 158 1.65 -24.11 -1.81
C THR A 158 1.76 -24.05 -0.28
N GLY A 159 2.83 -24.63 0.28
CA GLY A 159 3.13 -24.70 1.71
C GLY A 159 4.63 -24.81 1.99
N PRO A 160 5.43 -23.79 1.64
CA PRO A 160 6.86 -23.80 1.94
C PRO A 160 7.11 -23.88 3.44
N ARG A 161 8.14 -24.65 3.82
CA ARG A 161 8.51 -24.87 5.23
C ARG A 161 9.12 -23.64 5.89
N HIS A 162 9.79 -22.78 5.11
CA HIS A 162 10.36 -21.52 5.57
C HIS A 162 9.75 -20.38 4.78
N VAL A 163 9.10 -19.45 5.47
CA VAL A 163 8.49 -18.26 4.87
C VAL A 163 9.11 -17.02 5.50
N ARG A 164 9.55 -16.10 4.66
CA ARG A 164 9.84 -14.72 5.04
C ARG A 164 8.83 -13.82 4.36
N PHE A 165 8.20 -12.94 5.13
CA PHE A 165 7.22 -11.99 4.63
C PHE A 165 7.40 -10.62 5.29
N ARG A 166 7.55 -9.60 4.45
CA ARG A 166 7.67 -8.19 4.79
C ARG A 166 6.55 -7.42 4.10
N THR A 167 5.94 -6.48 4.79
CA THR A 167 4.95 -5.55 4.25
C THR A 167 5.02 -4.21 4.96
N ALA A 168 4.76 -3.11 4.25
CA ALA A 168 4.64 -1.78 4.85
C ALA A 168 3.18 -1.28 4.90
N ASP A 169 2.26 -2.01 4.24
CA ASP A 169 0.86 -1.62 4.09
C ASP A 169 -0.02 -2.89 4.03
N LEU A 170 -0.73 -3.16 5.13
CA LEU A 170 -1.63 -4.33 5.22
C LEU A 170 -2.83 -4.20 4.27
N GLY A 171 -3.12 -3.01 3.77
CA GLY A 171 -4.12 -2.76 2.74
C GLY A 171 -3.71 -3.25 1.35
N ILE A 172 -2.40 -3.32 1.08
CA ILE A 172 -1.86 -3.86 -0.18
C ILE A 172 -1.62 -5.36 -0.04
N SER A 173 -0.89 -5.76 1.00
CA SER A 173 -0.67 -7.17 1.30
C SER A 173 -0.42 -7.39 2.79
N HIS A 174 -1.12 -8.38 3.33
CA HIS A 174 -1.10 -8.73 4.74
C HIS A 174 -0.90 -10.23 4.96
N ARG A 175 -0.63 -11.00 3.90
CA ARG A 175 -0.54 -12.46 3.99
C ARG A 175 0.37 -13.03 2.92
N ALA A 176 0.97 -14.16 3.25
CA ALA A 176 1.68 -15.02 2.32
C ALA A 176 1.63 -16.47 2.80
N TRP A 177 1.20 -17.39 1.93
CA TRP A 177 1.07 -18.83 2.19
C TRP A 177 0.19 -19.15 3.41
N TRP A 178 0.82 -19.49 4.53
CA TRP A 178 0.18 -19.89 5.79
C TRP A 178 0.33 -18.82 6.89
N LEU A 179 0.81 -17.63 6.54
CA LEU A 179 0.97 -16.48 7.44
C LEU A 179 -0.01 -15.35 7.08
N ALA A 180 -0.56 -14.68 8.10
CA ALA A 180 -1.24 -13.41 7.93
C ALA A 180 -0.88 -12.43 9.06
N VAL A 181 -0.39 -11.25 8.71
CA VAL A 181 -0.22 -10.12 9.64
C VAL A 181 -1.56 -9.41 9.77
N GLU A 182 -2.06 -9.28 10.99
CA GLU A 182 -3.39 -8.70 11.25
C GLU A 182 -3.29 -7.30 11.89
N ARG A 183 -2.22 -7.03 12.66
CA ARG A 183 -1.94 -5.71 13.27
C ARG A 183 -0.43 -5.45 13.39
N VAL A 184 -0.03 -4.20 13.22
CA VAL A 184 1.35 -3.70 13.40
C VAL A 184 1.46 -2.81 14.63
N ARG A 185 2.66 -2.62 15.17
CA ARG A 185 2.86 -1.73 16.34
C ARG A 185 2.88 -0.26 15.91
N THR A 186 3.57 0.04 14.81
CA THR A 186 3.68 1.37 14.20
C THR A 186 3.23 1.28 12.74
N VAL A 187 2.18 2.03 12.39
CA VAL A 187 1.67 2.06 11.02
C VAL A 187 2.62 2.86 10.12
N GLY A 188 2.84 2.38 8.90
CA GLY A 188 3.74 3.00 7.91
C GLY A 188 5.21 2.58 8.04
N GLU A 189 5.58 1.81 9.08
CA GLU A 189 6.87 1.13 9.16
C GLU A 189 6.78 -0.29 8.59
N ASP A 190 7.91 -0.82 8.12
CA ASP A 190 8.01 -2.20 7.65
C ASP A 190 7.62 -3.16 8.80
N ALA A 191 6.75 -4.12 8.50
CA ALA A 191 6.42 -5.24 9.37
C ALA A 191 7.00 -6.51 8.77
N GLU A 192 7.71 -7.29 9.57
CA GLU A 192 8.35 -8.53 9.14
C GLU A 192 7.90 -9.71 10.00
N ILE A 193 7.56 -10.81 9.32
CA ILE A 193 7.35 -12.11 9.92
C ILE A 193 8.18 -13.14 9.16
N GLU A 194 8.98 -13.90 9.89
CA GLU A 194 9.73 -15.03 9.36
C GLU A 194 9.37 -16.26 10.17
N ALA A 195 8.98 -17.34 9.48
CA ALA A 195 8.45 -18.53 10.12
C ALA A 195 9.06 -19.81 9.51
N TRP A 196 9.40 -20.74 10.39
CA TRP A 196 9.93 -22.07 10.04
C TRP A 196 9.01 -23.14 10.60
N GLU A 197 8.63 -24.06 9.73
CA GLU A 197 8.00 -25.34 10.04
C GLU A 197 9.11 -26.39 10.19
N LEU A 198 9.21 -26.98 11.38
CA LEU A 198 10.26 -27.90 11.83
C LEU A 198 9.63 -29.19 12.40
N ASP A 199 8.78 -29.83 11.60
CA ASP A 199 7.99 -31.04 11.87
C ASP A 199 6.98 -30.89 13.02
N SER A 200 7.46 -30.79 14.26
CA SER A 200 6.63 -30.66 15.47
C SER A 200 6.78 -29.30 16.14
N LEU A 201 7.49 -28.36 15.50
CA LEU A 201 7.72 -27.00 15.98
C LEU A 201 7.47 -26.01 14.84
N VAL A 202 6.71 -24.96 15.14
CA VAL A 202 6.70 -23.73 14.34
C VAL A 202 7.44 -22.65 15.11
N ARG A 203 8.55 -22.17 14.53
CA ARG A 203 9.32 -21.04 15.05
C ARG A 203 8.97 -19.79 14.26
N VAL A 204 8.77 -18.67 14.94
CA VAL A 204 8.44 -17.38 14.34
C VAL A 204 9.36 -16.30 14.89
N ARG A 205 9.83 -15.42 14.03
CA ARG A 205 10.48 -14.14 14.37
C ARG A 205 9.66 -12.99 13.81
N THR A 206 9.57 -11.91 14.57
CA THR A 206 8.78 -10.74 14.18
C THR A 206 9.52 -9.42 14.37
N ALA A 207 9.20 -8.44 13.53
CA ALA A 207 9.54 -7.03 13.72
C ALA A 207 8.32 -6.16 13.40
N ASN A 208 8.03 -5.19 14.27
CA ASN A 208 6.86 -4.29 14.15
C ASN A 208 5.48 -5.01 14.06
N ILE A 209 5.35 -6.23 14.57
CA ILE A 209 4.06 -6.96 14.60
C ILE A 209 3.42 -6.86 15.98
N GLU A 210 2.13 -6.51 16.00
CA GLU A 210 1.28 -6.54 17.19
C GLU A 210 0.41 -7.81 17.20
N GLN A 211 -0.11 -8.24 16.05
CA GLN A 211 -0.92 -9.46 15.93
C GLN A 211 -0.72 -10.14 14.57
N PHE A 212 -0.67 -11.47 14.59
CA PHE A 212 -0.64 -12.29 13.38
C PHE A 212 -1.41 -13.60 13.57
N ARG A 213 -1.61 -14.31 12.46
CA ARG A 213 -2.27 -15.61 12.37
C ARG A 213 -1.41 -16.60 11.60
N LEU A 214 -1.42 -17.85 12.03
CA LEU A 214 -0.90 -19.00 11.31
C LEU A 214 -2.06 -19.91 10.88
N ASP A 215 -2.05 -20.34 9.62
CA ASP A 215 -2.95 -21.35 9.08
C ASP A 215 -2.19 -22.68 8.98
N LEU A 216 -2.28 -23.49 10.02
CA LEU A 216 -1.58 -24.78 10.11
C LEU A 216 -2.48 -25.88 9.55
N ASP A 217 -2.25 -26.31 8.32
CA ASP A 217 -3.07 -27.33 7.64
C ASP A 217 -2.22 -28.32 6.84
N ALA A 218 -2.90 -29.19 6.08
CA ALA A 218 -2.28 -30.29 5.34
C ALA A 218 -1.28 -29.86 4.25
N ARG A 219 -1.16 -28.56 3.94
CA ARG A 219 -0.10 -28.03 3.07
C ARG A 219 1.28 -28.10 3.73
N LEU A 220 1.33 -28.27 5.06
CA LEU A 220 2.55 -28.36 5.85
C LEU A 220 2.74 -29.78 6.39
N PRO A 221 3.96 -30.33 6.41
CA PRO A 221 4.24 -31.69 6.90
C PRO A 221 4.32 -31.76 8.44
N LEU A 222 3.36 -31.15 9.13
CA LEU A 222 3.36 -31.01 10.59
C LEU A 222 2.98 -32.31 11.32
N ARG A 223 3.58 -32.52 12.50
CA ARG A 223 3.25 -33.60 13.44
C ARG A 223 2.62 -33.04 14.71
N GLU A 224 1.48 -33.61 15.09
CA GLU A 224 0.78 -33.24 16.32
C GLU A 224 1.44 -33.85 17.57
N PRO A 225 1.47 -33.13 18.71
CA PRO A 225 1.09 -31.72 18.87
C PRO A 225 2.18 -30.77 18.35
N VAL A 226 1.78 -29.63 17.77
CA VAL A 226 2.71 -28.64 17.22
C VAL A 226 3.09 -27.61 18.29
N SER A 227 4.37 -27.60 18.67
CA SER A 227 4.95 -26.57 19.55
C SER A 227 5.06 -25.23 18.81
N ILE A 228 4.84 -24.12 19.53
CA ILE A 228 4.94 -22.77 18.98
C ILE A 228 6.00 -21.98 19.74
N GLU A 229 6.95 -21.40 19.02
CA GLU A 229 7.98 -20.50 19.55
C GLU A 229 7.95 -19.17 18.78
N ILE A 230 7.74 -18.05 19.47
CA ILE A 230 7.67 -16.72 18.86
C ILE A 230 8.67 -15.81 19.56
N ASP A 231 9.64 -15.26 18.82
CA ASP A 231 10.69 -14.38 19.35
C ASP A 231 11.41 -14.98 20.58
N GLY A 232 11.65 -16.31 20.55
CA GLY A 232 12.26 -17.06 21.65
C GLY A 232 11.31 -17.43 22.79
N GLN A 233 10.06 -16.95 22.80
CA GLN A 233 9.05 -17.31 23.77
C GLN A 233 8.29 -18.59 23.34
N ARG A 234 8.29 -19.61 24.19
CA ARG A 234 7.45 -20.82 23.99
C ARG A 234 6.01 -20.57 24.44
N LEU A 235 5.06 -21.01 23.62
CA LEU A 235 3.62 -20.92 23.88
C LEU A 235 2.98 -22.31 24.02
N PRO A 236 1.74 -22.41 24.56
CA PRO A 236 1.01 -23.67 24.60
C PRO A 236 0.91 -24.31 23.20
N PRO A 237 1.13 -25.63 23.07
CA PRO A 237 1.14 -26.28 21.77
C PRO A 237 -0.26 -26.38 21.17
N VAL A 238 -0.32 -26.40 19.84
CA VAL A 238 -1.53 -26.71 19.07
C VAL A 238 -1.71 -28.22 19.03
N ARG A 239 -2.80 -28.71 19.63
CA ARG A 239 -2.98 -30.16 19.84
C ARG A 239 -3.57 -30.89 18.64
N THR A 240 -4.30 -30.20 17.77
CA THR A 240 -5.07 -30.76 16.66
C THR A 240 -4.97 -29.87 15.43
N LEU A 241 -4.86 -30.47 14.25
CA LEU A 241 -4.82 -29.82 12.94
C LEU A 241 -6.04 -30.27 12.10
N PRO A 242 -6.51 -29.45 11.13
CA PRO A 242 -6.01 -28.11 10.82
C PRO A 242 -6.37 -27.10 11.92
N ALA A 243 -5.57 -26.05 12.05
CA ALA A 243 -5.78 -25.01 13.05
C ALA A 243 -5.50 -23.61 12.49
N HIS A 244 -6.36 -22.66 12.87
CA HIS A 244 -6.18 -21.23 12.63
C HIS A 244 -5.85 -20.56 13.95
N VAL A 245 -4.56 -20.38 14.22
CA VAL A 245 -4.10 -19.85 15.51
C VAL A 245 -3.67 -18.41 15.38
N ARG A 246 -4.12 -17.59 16.32
CA ARG A 246 -3.77 -16.17 16.43
C ARG A 246 -2.86 -15.94 17.61
N PHE A 247 -1.96 -14.99 17.46
CA PHE A 247 -1.09 -14.51 18.52
C PHE A 247 -1.06 -13.00 18.52
N HIS A 248 -1.08 -12.42 19.71
CA HIS A 248 -0.92 -10.97 19.88
C HIS A 248 0.13 -10.67 20.94
N TYR A 249 0.80 -9.53 20.76
CA TYR A 249 1.81 -9.02 21.68
C TYR A 249 1.15 -8.07 22.67
N GLN A 250 1.32 -8.32 23.96
CA GLN A 250 0.78 -7.47 25.02
C GLN A 250 1.66 -7.50 26.26
N GLY A 251 2.13 -6.32 26.70
CA GLY A 251 2.88 -6.17 27.95
C GLY A 251 4.22 -6.92 27.94
N GLY A 252 4.97 -6.82 26.84
CA GLY A 252 6.30 -7.44 26.73
C GLY A 252 6.33 -8.91 26.31
N ARG A 253 5.17 -9.52 26.02
CA ARG A 253 5.07 -10.96 25.73
C ARG A 253 3.99 -11.29 24.70
N TRP A 254 4.19 -12.40 24.00
CA TRP A 254 3.20 -13.01 23.11
C TRP A 254 2.15 -13.79 23.90
N ARG A 255 0.92 -13.77 23.41
CA ARG A 255 -0.22 -14.49 23.97
C ARG A 255 -1.05 -15.15 22.88
N PRO A 256 -1.58 -16.35 23.10
CA PRO A 256 -2.52 -16.98 22.18
C PRO A 256 -3.87 -16.24 22.16
N GLY A 257 -4.53 -16.27 21.00
CA GLY A 257 -5.80 -15.59 20.74
C GLY A 257 -5.64 -14.19 20.16
N PRO A 258 -6.73 -13.57 19.71
CA PRO A 258 -6.73 -12.21 19.20
C PRO A 258 -6.54 -11.19 20.34
N ALA A 259 -5.96 -10.03 20.01
CA ALA A 259 -5.93 -8.88 20.89
C ALA A 259 -7.34 -8.37 21.18
N ARG A 260 -7.56 -7.87 22.40
CA ARG A 260 -8.80 -7.14 22.73
C ARG A 260 -8.72 -5.75 22.14
N THR A 261 -9.61 -5.43 21.22
CA THR A 261 -9.71 -4.10 20.61
C THR A 261 -10.96 -3.39 21.11
N ARG A 262 -10.95 -2.05 21.07
CA ARG A 262 -12.12 -1.21 21.36
C ARG A 262 -12.43 -0.36 20.14
N GLY A 263 -13.68 -0.38 19.69
CA GLY A 263 -14.12 0.43 18.55
C GLY A 263 -13.59 -0.06 17.20
N THR A 264 -13.52 0.87 16.24
CA THR A 264 -13.10 0.59 14.86
C THR A 264 -11.59 0.48 14.75
N THR A 265 -11.10 -0.60 14.15
CA THR A 265 -9.67 -0.80 13.91
C THR A 265 -9.35 -0.76 12.41
N LYS A 266 -8.08 -0.52 12.09
CA LYS A 266 -7.56 -0.74 10.75
C LYS A 266 -7.71 -2.23 10.39
N THR A 267 -8.04 -2.46 9.13
CA THR A 267 -8.13 -3.79 8.50
C THR A 267 -7.54 -3.67 7.11
N PRO A 268 -7.16 -4.77 6.43
CA PRO A 268 -6.74 -4.69 5.03
C PRO A 268 -7.74 -3.95 4.11
N ALA A 269 -9.05 -4.02 4.40
CA ALA A 269 -10.07 -3.31 3.64
C ALA A 269 -10.18 -1.80 3.96
N ARG A 270 -9.62 -1.37 5.10
CA ARG A 270 -9.72 -0.04 5.70
C ARG A 270 -8.45 0.20 6.50
N TYR A 271 -7.33 0.30 5.81
CA TYR A 271 -6.00 0.47 6.39
C TYR A 271 -5.49 1.90 6.19
N GLY A 272 -5.97 2.62 5.17
CA GLY A 272 -5.21 3.71 4.57
C GLY A 272 -4.11 3.16 3.64
N PRO A 273 -3.22 4.02 3.08
CA PRO A 273 -3.22 5.48 3.16
C PRO A 273 -4.34 6.12 2.32
N ALA A 274 -4.34 7.46 2.16
CA ALA A 274 -5.43 8.22 1.53
C ALA A 274 -6.01 7.63 0.23
N ARG A 275 -5.14 7.10 -0.65
CA ARG A 275 -5.54 6.47 -1.92
C ARG A 275 -6.48 5.28 -1.77
N GLN A 276 -6.48 4.60 -0.62
CA GLN A 276 -7.30 3.41 -0.40
C GLN A 276 -8.80 3.71 -0.44
N ALA A 277 -9.21 4.96 -0.21
CA ALA A 277 -10.60 5.39 -0.41
C ALA A 277 -11.11 5.07 -1.82
N MET A 278 -10.21 4.95 -2.81
CA MET A 278 -10.52 4.70 -4.21
C MET A 278 -10.36 3.22 -4.64
N PHE A 279 -9.96 2.33 -3.73
CA PHE A 279 -9.71 0.90 -4.05
C PHE A 279 -10.95 0.00 -3.90
N ARG A 280 -12.10 0.62 -3.61
CA ARG A 280 -13.45 0.03 -3.60
C ARG A 280 -14.39 1.01 -4.28
N PRO A 281 -15.61 0.60 -4.68
CA PRO A 281 -16.58 1.54 -5.25
C PRO A 281 -16.68 2.81 -4.40
N PHE A 282 -16.51 3.96 -5.04
CA PHE A 282 -16.47 5.26 -4.39
C PHE A 282 -17.28 6.30 -5.15
N LEU A 283 -17.70 7.36 -4.45
CA LEU A 283 -18.40 8.51 -4.99
C LEU A 283 -17.57 9.78 -4.77
N LEU A 284 -17.57 10.68 -5.75
CA LEU A 284 -17.00 12.01 -5.65
C LEU A 284 -18.12 12.98 -5.25
N VAL A 285 -18.04 13.55 -4.05
CA VAL A 285 -19.15 14.30 -3.45
C VAL A 285 -18.73 15.75 -3.23
N HIS A 286 -19.28 16.67 -4.02
CA HIS A 286 -18.98 18.09 -3.90
C HIS A 286 -19.98 18.80 -2.96
N GLY A 287 -19.48 19.75 -2.18
CA GLY A 287 -20.31 20.56 -1.30
C GLY A 287 -21.17 21.56 -2.06
N THR A 288 -22.42 21.78 -1.62
CA THR A 288 -23.31 22.80 -2.18
C THR A 288 -23.83 23.80 -1.13
N ALA A 289 -23.37 23.71 0.12
CA ALA A 289 -23.91 24.49 1.23
C ALA A 289 -23.43 25.95 1.24
N ASP A 290 -22.24 26.22 0.71
CA ASP A 290 -21.73 27.58 0.49
C ASP A 290 -21.74 27.89 -1.02
N PRO A 291 -22.63 28.80 -1.48
CA PRO A 291 -22.70 29.20 -2.89
C PRO A 291 -21.36 29.72 -3.46
N ALA A 292 -20.51 30.35 -2.66
CA ALA A 292 -19.22 30.88 -3.11
C ALA A 292 -18.18 29.77 -3.38
N GLN A 293 -18.40 28.58 -2.82
CA GLN A 293 -17.52 27.42 -2.96
C GLN A 293 -18.10 26.32 -3.86
N ALA A 294 -19.42 26.27 -4.07
CA ALA A 294 -20.10 25.18 -4.77
C ALA A 294 -19.53 24.87 -6.16
N GLU A 295 -19.35 25.90 -7.00
CA GLU A 295 -18.82 25.73 -8.37
C GLU A 295 -17.35 25.28 -8.37
N PRO A 296 -16.41 25.92 -7.64
CA PRO A 296 -15.04 25.41 -7.51
C PRO A 296 -14.95 23.96 -7.01
N LEU A 297 -15.79 23.57 -6.06
CA LEU A 297 -15.80 22.20 -5.51
C LEU A 297 -16.32 21.18 -6.53
N LEU A 298 -17.35 21.53 -7.31
CA LEU A 298 -17.82 20.70 -8.42
C LEU A 298 -16.72 20.51 -9.46
N GLN A 299 -16.03 21.60 -9.84
CA GLN A 299 -14.92 21.52 -10.80
C GLN A 299 -13.79 20.62 -10.30
N GLU A 300 -13.42 20.69 -9.02
CA GLU A 300 -12.41 19.80 -8.44
C GLU A 300 -12.84 18.34 -8.49
N ALA A 301 -14.10 18.04 -8.13
CA ALA A 301 -14.65 16.69 -8.19
C ALA A 301 -14.68 16.13 -9.62
N VAL A 302 -15.11 16.94 -10.60
CA VAL A 302 -15.11 16.56 -12.02
C VAL A 302 -13.68 16.31 -12.51
N GLN A 303 -12.71 17.16 -12.15
CA GLN A 303 -11.31 16.95 -12.51
C GLN A 303 -10.74 15.65 -11.91
N GLU A 304 -11.10 15.31 -10.68
CA GLU A 304 -10.70 14.02 -10.08
C GLU A 304 -11.32 12.83 -10.83
N GLY A 305 -12.59 12.94 -11.22
CA GLY A 305 -13.27 11.94 -12.04
C GLY A 305 -12.61 11.75 -13.41
N LEU A 306 -12.22 12.85 -14.06
CA LEU A 306 -11.49 12.82 -15.34
C LEU A 306 -10.10 12.19 -15.17
N ARG A 307 -9.37 12.52 -14.09
CA ARG A 307 -8.08 11.89 -13.77
C ARG A 307 -8.23 10.38 -13.59
N TRP A 308 -9.26 9.93 -12.87
CA TRP A 308 -9.56 8.50 -12.70
C TRP A 308 -9.86 7.82 -14.04
N TRP A 309 -10.63 8.46 -14.91
CA TRP A 309 -10.90 7.93 -16.24
C TRP A 309 -9.63 7.79 -17.10
N VAL A 310 -8.83 8.85 -17.18
CA VAL A 310 -7.62 8.85 -18.03
C VAL A 310 -6.53 7.92 -17.48
N ARG A 311 -6.33 7.86 -16.16
CA ARG A 311 -5.23 7.11 -15.55
C ARG A 311 -5.58 5.67 -15.18
N ALA A 312 -6.80 5.43 -14.69
CA ALA A 312 -7.22 4.13 -14.17
C ALA A 312 -8.22 3.41 -15.09
N ASN A 313 -8.59 4.02 -16.23
CA ASN A 313 -9.62 3.50 -17.15
C ASN A 313 -10.95 3.17 -16.43
N GLY A 314 -11.28 3.95 -15.41
CA GLY A 314 -12.46 3.76 -14.57
C GLY A 314 -13.45 4.91 -14.68
N ARG A 315 -14.70 4.68 -14.27
CA ARG A 315 -15.72 5.74 -14.15
C ARG A 315 -15.98 6.01 -12.68
N ALA A 316 -16.03 7.29 -12.30
CA ALA A 316 -16.40 7.73 -10.97
C ALA A 316 -17.61 8.66 -11.09
N GLU A 317 -18.61 8.47 -10.22
CA GLU A 317 -19.81 9.30 -10.20
C GLU A 317 -19.55 10.55 -9.36
N VAL A 318 -19.95 11.70 -9.89
CA VAL A 318 -19.87 13.00 -9.21
C VAL A 318 -21.28 13.39 -8.77
N LEU A 319 -21.46 13.61 -7.47
CA LEU A 319 -22.75 13.93 -6.87
C LEU A 319 -22.67 15.18 -6.00
N PRO A 320 -23.74 15.99 -5.92
CA PRO A 320 -23.85 16.99 -4.86
C PRO A 320 -24.06 16.26 -3.52
N ASP A 321 -23.50 16.83 -2.46
CA ASP A 321 -23.65 16.37 -1.07
C ASP A 321 -25.12 16.13 -0.65
N THR A 322 -26.05 16.95 -1.14
CA THR A 322 -27.49 16.85 -0.91
C THR A 322 -28.13 15.57 -1.48
N SER A 323 -27.49 14.91 -2.44
CA SER A 323 -27.96 13.66 -3.04
C SER A 323 -27.41 12.41 -2.34
N VAL A 324 -26.51 12.57 -1.36
CA VAL A 324 -25.91 11.45 -0.63
C VAL A 324 -26.89 10.92 0.42
N THR A 325 -27.56 9.84 0.07
CA THR A 325 -28.43 9.09 0.99
C THR A 325 -27.62 8.15 1.89
N ASP A 326 -28.23 7.70 2.98
CA ASP A 326 -27.64 6.69 3.88
C ASP A 326 -27.29 5.38 3.13
N SER A 327 -28.18 4.94 2.21
CA SER A 327 -27.96 3.76 1.37
C SER A 327 -26.75 3.89 0.44
N LEU A 328 -26.46 5.10 -0.07
CA LEU A 328 -25.23 5.35 -0.83
C LEU A 328 -24.02 5.31 0.10
N ALA A 329 -24.08 5.97 1.24
CA ALA A 329 -22.98 6.00 2.22
C ALA A 329 -22.63 4.63 2.80
N ALA A 330 -23.58 3.69 2.88
CA ALA A 330 -23.36 2.30 3.27
C ALA A 330 -22.68 1.45 2.18
N ARG A 331 -22.87 1.81 0.90
CA ARG A 331 -22.38 1.02 -0.25
C ARG A 331 -21.04 1.50 -0.79
N TYR A 332 -20.78 2.81 -0.72
CA TYR A 332 -19.61 3.43 -1.34
C TYR A 332 -18.68 4.06 -0.32
N ASN A 333 -17.39 4.11 -0.62
CA ASN A 333 -16.50 5.08 -0.01
C ASN A 333 -16.86 6.49 -0.53
N LEU A 334 -16.66 7.53 0.27
CA LEU A 334 -16.99 8.90 -0.12
C LEU A 334 -15.74 9.77 -0.18
N VAL A 335 -15.47 10.39 -1.33
CA VAL A 335 -14.47 11.44 -1.47
C VAL A 335 -15.20 12.78 -1.37
N LEU A 336 -15.06 13.45 -0.23
CA LEU A 336 -15.77 14.67 0.12
C LEU A 336 -14.91 15.89 -0.21
N PHE A 337 -15.43 16.76 -1.08
CA PHE A 337 -14.84 18.04 -1.42
C PHE A 337 -15.57 19.14 -0.65
N GLY A 338 -14.84 19.86 0.20
CA GLY A 338 -15.35 20.94 1.05
C GLY A 338 -15.40 20.57 2.53
N GLY A 339 -15.13 21.58 3.37
CA GLY A 339 -15.24 21.51 4.83
C GLY A 339 -16.69 21.48 5.33
N PRO A 340 -16.89 21.48 6.66
CA PRO A 340 -18.21 21.51 7.28
C PRO A 340 -19.08 22.71 6.87
N ASP A 341 -18.47 23.84 6.53
CA ASP A 341 -19.12 25.04 6.02
C ASP A 341 -19.71 24.83 4.62
N ALA A 342 -18.98 24.16 3.72
CA ALA A 342 -19.36 24.02 2.31
C ALA A 342 -20.03 22.69 1.95
N ASN A 343 -19.78 21.60 2.69
CA ASN A 343 -20.29 20.26 2.41
C ASN A 343 -21.08 19.70 3.60
N THR A 344 -22.37 19.46 3.41
CA THR A 344 -23.34 19.01 4.42
C THR A 344 -23.04 17.59 4.93
N VAL A 345 -22.47 16.72 4.09
CA VAL A 345 -22.01 15.38 4.53
C VAL A 345 -20.77 15.54 5.42
N THR A 346 -19.78 16.36 5.01
CA THR A 346 -18.62 16.67 5.86
C THR A 346 -19.09 17.27 7.20
N ARG A 347 -20.05 18.20 7.18
CA ARG A 347 -20.64 18.83 8.37
C ARG A 347 -21.21 17.82 9.36
N ARG A 348 -21.99 16.86 8.86
CA ARG A 348 -22.60 15.79 9.67
C ARG A 348 -21.56 14.88 10.32
N LEU A 349 -20.45 14.61 9.63
CA LEU A 349 -19.39 13.73 10.11
C LEU A 349 -18.38 14.44 11.02
N ALA A 350 -18.17 15.75 10.83
CA ALA A 350 -17.12 16.55 11.46
C ALA A 350 -16.92 16.35 12.97
N PRO A 351 -17.97 16.22 13.82
CA PRO A 351 -17.79 16.01 15.25
C PRO A 351 -17.03 14.72 15.62
N ARG A 352 -16.97 13.75 14.70
CA ARG A 352 -16.34 12.42 14.88
C ARG A 352 -15.09 12.22 14.01
N LEU A 353 -14.69 13.23 13.23
CA LEU A 353 -13.48 13.18 12.41
C LEU A 353 -12.25 13.66 13.21
N PRO A 354 -11.04 13.19 12.87
CA PRO A 354 -9.80 13.54 13.58
C PRO A 354 -9.26 14.91 13.19
N VAL A 355 -9.57 15.42 11.98
CA VAL A 355 -9.19 16.76 11.54
C VAL A 355 -10.42 17.65 11.54
N ARG A 356 -10.33 18.83 12.14
CA ARG A 356 -11.47 19.74 12.33
C ARG A 356 -11.08 21.19 12.07
N VAL A 357 -12.04 21.99 11.63
CA VAL A 357 -11.93 23.44 11.60
C VAL A 357 -12.79 24.02 12.71
N ARG A 358 -12.22 24.88 13.56
CA ARG A 358 -12.91 25.60 14.63
C ARG A 358 -12.44 27.03 14.62
N GLU A 359 -13.37 27.99 14.54
CA GLU A 359 -13.04 29.42 14.59
C GLU A 359 -11.98 29.84 13.56
N GLY A 360 -12.00 29.24 12.37
CA GLY A 360 -11.03 29.51 11.30
C GLY A 360 -9.68 28.80 11.45
N GLU A 361 -9.53 27.90 12.43
CA GLU A 361 -8.27 27.20 12.70
C GLU A 361 -8.38 25.70 12.52
N MET A 362 -7.32 25.11 11.99
CA MET A 362 -7.18 23.68 11.79
C MET A 362 -6.74 23.01 13.10
N HIS A 363 -7.41 21.92 13.44
CA HIS A 363 -7.07 21.06 14.57
C HIS A 363 -6.87 19.63 14.09
N LEU A 364 -5.81 18.99 14.58
CA LEU A 364 -5.56 17.56 14.46
C LEU A 364 -5.71 16.92 15.83
N ASP A 365 -6.82 16.22 16.03
CA ASP A 365 -7.31 15.73 17.32
C ASP A 365 -7.37 16.88 18.36
N ARG A 366 -6.50 16.86 19.38
CA ARG A 366 -6.41 17.90 20.41
C ARG A 366 -5.43 19.01 20.08
N ARG A 367 -4.63 18.86 19.01
CA ARG A 367 -3.58 19.81 18.63
C ARG A 367 -4.15 20.91 17.77
N ARG A 368 -3.90 22.16 18.14
CA ARG A 368 -4.19 23.35 17.33
C ARG A 368 -3.01 23.58 16.38
N LEU A 369 -3.28 23.65 15.08
CA LEU A 369 -2.25 23.88 14.05
C LEU A 369 -2.31 25.31 13.49
N GLY A 370 -3.41 26.04 13.72
CA GLY A 370 -3.57 27.45 13.34
C GLY A 370 -4.44 27.67 12.09
N PRO A 371 -4.56 28.92 11.62
CA PRO A 371 -5.33 29.30 10.43
C PRO A 371 -4.53 29.04 9.14
N ASP A 372 -5.12 29.37 7.99
CA ASP A 372 -4.47 29.35 6.67
C ASP A 372 -3.94 27.97 6.23
N LEU A 373 -4.71 26.92 6.53
CA LEU A 373 -4.34 25.52 6.28
C LEU A 373 -5.34 24.78 5.41
N ALA A 374 -4.82 23.96 4.52
CA ALA A 374 -5.53 22.95 3.77
C ALA A 374 -5.24 21.56 4.35
N ALA A 375 -6.18 20.64 4.21
CA ALA A 375 -6.06 19.27 4.67
C ALA A 375 -6.64 18.28 3.65
N MET A 376 -5.95 17.15 3.50
CA MET A 376 -6.49 15.92 2.90
C MET A 376 -6.30 14.78 3.88
N PHE A 377 -7.36 14.06 4.22
CA PHE A 377 -7.26 12.91 5.13
C PHE A 377 -8.30 11.82 4.86
N VAL A 378 -7.93 10.57 5.11
CA VAL A 378 -8.81 9.41 5.06
C VAL A 378 -9.14 8.90 6.45
N TYR A 379 -10.39 8.48 6.64
CA TYR A 379 -10.86 7.95 7.93
C TYR A 379 -12.02 6.97 7.72
N PRO A 380 -12.29 6.01 8.62
CA PRO A 380 -13.53 5.24 8.59
C PRO A 380 -14.72 6.17 8.62
N ASN A 381 -15.72 5.92 7.77
CA ASN A 381 -16.95 6.70 7.78
C ASN A 381 -17.64 6.53 9.14
N PRO A 382 -17.79 7.61 9.96
CA PRO A 382 -18.37 7.49 11.30
C PRO A 382 -19.81 6.96 11.33
N ASP A 383 -20.57 7.10 10.24
CA ASP A 383 -21.93 6.55 10.10
C ASP A 383 -21.91 5.10 9.58
N HIS A 384 -20.91 4.75 8.76
CA HIS A 384 -20.76 3.43 8.13
C HIS A 384 -19.31 2.93 8.28
N PRO A 385 -18.90 2.41 9.45
CA PRO A 385 -17.49 2.11 9.75
C PRO A 385 -16.82 1.08 8.83
N ASP A 386 -17.61 0.38 8.01
CA ASP A 386 -17.14 -0.52 6.94
C ASP A 386 -16.75 0.18 5.63
N ARG A 387 -16.87 1.51 5.58
CA ARG A 387 -16.49 2.38 4.47
C ARG A 387 -15.47 3.42 4.91
N LEU A 388 -14.80 4.02 3.94
CA LEU A 388 -13.88 5.14 4.14
C LEU A 388 -14.52 6.44 3.65
N VAL A 389 -14.19 7.53 4.33
CA VAL A 389 -14.30 8.89 3.80
C VAL A 389 -12.91 9.45 3.57
N LEU A 390 -12.72 10.13 2.43
CA LEU A 390 -11.55 10.95 2.15
C LEU A 390 -12.03 12.39 2.07
N VAL A 391 -11.55 13.26 2.96
CA VAL A 391 -12.00 14.65 3.04
C VAL A 391 -10.90 15.57 2.53
N ARG A 392 -11.28 16.51 1.66
CA ARG A 392 -10.47 17.64 1.22
C ARG A 392 -11.13 18.94 1.68
N MET A 393 -10.46 19.68 2.55
CA MET A 393 -11.00 20.90 3.16
C MET A 393 -9.90 21.89 3.51
N GLY A 394 -10.24 23.13 3.81
CA GLY A 394 -9.34 24.10 4.41
C GLY A 394 -10.00 24.89 5.52
N THR A 395 -9.23 25.79 6.14
CA THR A 395 -9.70 26.72 7.18
C THR A 395 -10.72 27.74 6.68
N ASP A 396 -10.69 28.01 5.38
CA ASP A 396 -11.55 28.96 4.65
C ASP A 396 -11.70 28.52 3.18
N ALA A 397 -12.42 29.32 2.38
CA ALA A 397 -12.66 29.03 0.96
C ALA A 397 -11.38 29.01 0.10
N GLU A 398 -10.39 29.85 0.42
CA GLU A 398 -9.12 29.90 -0.31
C GLU A 398 -8.28 28.64 -0.04
N HIS A 399 -8.17 28.26 1.22
CA HIS A 399 -7.43 27.07 1.63
C HIS A 399 -8.19 25.77 1.31
N THR A 400 -9.51 25.82 1.20
CA THR A 400 -10.29 24.70 0.66
C THR A 400 -9.93 24.44 -0.81
N ARG A 401 -9.77 25.48 -1.64
CA ARG A 401 -9.25 25.31 -3.01
C ARG A 401 -7.80 24.80 -3.03
N LEU A 402 -7.00 25.19 -2.04
CA LEU A 402 -5.63 24.70 -1.89
C LEU A 402 -5.59 23.19 -1.58
N ALA A 403 -6.63 22.60 -0.97
CA ALA A 403 -6.69 21.17 -0.67
C ALA A 403 -6.59 20.28 -1.92
N GLY A 404 -6.97 20.80 -3.10
CA GLY A 404 -6.79 20.14 -4.39
C GLY A 404 -5.36 20.16 -4.95
N PHE A 405 -4.39 20.73 -4.25
CA PHE A 405 -2.98 20.80 -4.70
C PHE A 405 -2.35 19.41 -4.87
N TRP A 406 -2.64 18.48 -3.98
CA TRP A 406 -2.13 17.11 -4.05
C TRP A 406 -3.11 16.19 -4.77
N GLY A 407 -2.63 15.46 -5.77
CA GLY A 407 -3.37 14.37 -6.41
C GLY A 407 -3.08 13.02 -5.74
N LEU A 408 -4.01 12.07 -5.84
CA LEU A 408 -3.82 10.69 -5.38
C LEU A 408 -3.43 9.71 -6.50
N LEU A 409 -3.70 10.09 -7.76
CA LEU A 409 -3.55 9.23 -8.93
C LEU A 409 -2.36 9.64 -9.80
N HIS A 410 -1.17 9.62 -9.23
CA HIS A 410 0.07 9.73 -9.99
C HIS A 410 1.19 8.91 -9.33
N SER A 411 2.18 8.51 -10.14
CA SER A 411 3.36 7.82 -9.65
C SER A 411 4.08 8.68 -8.62
N GLY A 412 4.41 8.09 -7.46
CA GLY A 412 5.14 8.80 -6.40
C GLY A 412 4.30 9.78 -5.57
N ALA A 413 2.96 9.68 -5.55
CA ALA A 413 2.11 10.57 -4.75
C ALA A 413 2.46 10.60 -3.26
N GLY A 414 2.68 9.43 -2.65
CA GLY A 414 3.22 9.33 -1.28
C GLY A 414 2.38 10.04 -0.21
N ILE A 415 1.06 10.11 -0.39
CA ILE A 415 0.15 10.74 0.58
C ILE A 415 -0.22 9.70 1.64
N PRO A 416 0.09 9.94 2.94
CA PRO A 416 -0.23 9.01 4.03
C PRO A 416 -1.72 9.12 4.43
N ASP A 417 -2.12 8.79 5.66
CA ASP A 417 -3.52 8.89 6.06
C ASP A 417 -4.02 10.33 6.12
N PHE A 418 -3.17 11.27 6.52
CA PHE A 418 -3.48 12.69 6.54
C PHE A 418 -2.27 13.53 6.12
N ILE A 419 -2.55 14.66 5.47
CA ILE A 419 -1.59 15.72 5.15
C ILE A 419 -2.27 17.07 5.36
N ILE A 420 -1.62 17.95 6.10
CA ILE A 420 -2.06 19.31 6.44
C ILE A 420 -0.94 20.26 6.05
N PHE A 421 -1.28 21.33 5.33
CA PHE A 421 -0.29 22.16 4.65
C PHE A 421 -0.81 23.56 4.36
N ASP A 422 0.10 24.52 4.21
CA ASP A 422 -0.24 25.89 3.82
C ASP A 422 0.18 26.18 2.37
N ARG A 423 -0.05 27.42 1.92
CA ARG A 423 0.22 27.85 0.54
C ARG A 423 1.68 27.68 0.12
N SER A 424 2.63 27.59 1.05
CA SER A 424 4.06 27.46 0.75
C SER A 424 4.39 26.15 0.01
N VAL A 425 3.52 25.12 0.03
CA VAL A 425 3.69 23.89 -0.76
C VAL A 425 3.89 24.14 -2.26
N ARG A 426 3.31 25.22 -2.79
CA ARG A 426 3.47 25.60 -4.21
C ARG A 426 4.92 25.92 -4.55
N ARG A 427 5.70 26.42 -3.59
CA ARG A 427 7.11 26.78 -3.74
C ARG A 427 8.05 25.70 -3.18
N LEU A 428 7.68 25.09 -2.06
CA LEU A 428 8.57 24.22 -1.28
C LEU A 428 8.26 22.71 -1.44
N GLY A 429 7.19 22.34 -2.14
CA GLY A 429 6.73 20.96 -2.18
C GLY A 429 6.40 20.47 -0.77
N TRP A 430 6.97 19.32 -0.37
CA TRP A 430 6.78 18.79 0.99
C TRP A 430 7.31 19.71 2.10
N GLY A 431 8.20 20.68 1.81
CA GLY A 431 8.63 21.67 2.81
C GLY A 431 7.50 22.59 3.32
N GLY A 432 6.39 22.71 2.57
CA GLY A 432 5.21 23.46 3.00
C GLY A 432 4.19 22.66 3.82
N VAL A 433 4.48 21.39 4.11
CA VAL A 433 3.63 20.54 4.96
C VAL A 433 3.78 20.94 6.42
N ARG A 434 2.68 20.99 7.15
CA ARG A 434 2.60 21.36 8.57
C ARG A 434 2.27 20.18 9.47
N ALA A 435 1.59 19.16 8.96
CA ALA A 435 1.49 17.86 9.59
C ALA A 435 1.25 16.76 8.55
N ALA A 436 1.79 15.58 8.75
CA ALA A 436 1.49 14.41 7.94
C ALA A 436 1.74 13.13 8.73
N GLY A 437 1.02 12.06 8.42
CA GLY A 437 1.23 10.80 9.12
C GLY A 437 0.14 9.77 8.91
N PHE A 438 0.26 8.71 9.70
CA PHE A 438 -0.70 7.62 9.76
C PHE A 438 -1.41 7.66 11.12
N PHE A 439 -2.68 7.26 11.12
CA PHE A 439 -3.34 6.91 12.38
C PHE A 439 -2.85 5.53 12.82
N ASN A 440 -2.86 5.23 14.12
CA ASN A 440 -2.51 3.89 14.60
C ASN A 440 -3.54 2.82 14.17
N THR A 441 -3.32 1.57 14.59
CA THR A 441 -4.20 0.43 14.29
C THR A 441 -5.64 0.59 14.81
N ASP A 442 -5.90 1.54 15.71
CA ASP A 442 -7.22 1.87 16.25
C ASP A 442 -7.72 3.25 15.77
N TRP A 443 -7.16 3.75 14.67
CA TRP A 443 -7.52 5.01 14.02
C TRP A 443 -7.34 6.27 14.90
N GLN A 444 -6.43 6.23 15.86
CA GLN A 444 -6.10 7.39 16.70
C GLN A 444 -4.82 8.08 16.21
N PHE A 445 -4.68 9.37 16.52
CA PHE A 445 -3.44 10.09 16.26
C PHE A 445 -2.29 9.40 17.00
N ASP A 446 -1.18 9.18 16.30
CA ASP A 446 -0.01 8.50 16.84
C ASP A 446 1.26 9.29 16.52
N PRO A 447 1.96 9.84 17.54
CA PRO A 447 3.23 10.52 17.36
C PRO A 447 4.32 9.66 16.72
N ALA A 448 4.31 8.33 16.90
CA ALA A 448 5.35 7.45 16.34
C ALA A 448 5.23 7.30 14.82
N SER A 449 4.02 7.48 14.29
CA SER A 449 3.70 7.40 12.86
C SER A 449 3.30 8.74 12.25
N SER A 450 3.60 9.86 12.92
CA SER A 450 3.24 11.21 12.47
C SER A 450 4.38 12.22 12.65
N TRP A 451 4.41 13.20 11.76
CA TRP A 451 5.21 14.41 11.89
C TRP A 451 4.29 15.63 11.98
N VAL A 452 4.60 16.56 12.87
CA VAL A 452 3.89 17.83 13.06
C VAL A 452 4.96 18.92 13.19
N ALA A 453 4.82 20.00 12.44
CA ALA A 453 5.69 21.17 12.57
C ALA A 453 5.57 21.74 14.00
N GLU A 454 6.70 22.18 14.54
CA GLU A 454 6.76 22.85 15.86
C GLU A 454 6.05 24.20 15.86
#